data_AF-A0A537JIP6-F1
#
_entry.id   AF-A0A537JIP6-F1
#
_cell.length_a   1.000
_cell.length_b   1.000
_cell.length_c   1.000
_cell.angle_alpha   90.00
_cell.angle_beta   90.00
_cell.angle_gamma   90.00
#
_symmetry.space_group_name_H-M   'P 1'
#
loop_
_entity.id
_entity.type
_entity.pdbx_description
1 polymer ?
#
loop_
_entity_poly.entity_id
_entity_poly.type
_entity_poly.pdbx_seq_one_letter_code
_entity_poly.pdbx_strand_id
1 'polypeptide(L)'
;MQRFSPRHKIYQRCIGCSGIGRRCYRIFNWCHNFSSKNFEVKQLLPQIKNKSAPVLSIQQWILISSAFSILLLIIRIITSHRLSYVFLAWNLLLAYVPLLIANWLSRHQVVLRNKVTLILSISAWLLFMPNSFYILTDLFHLQTMEGNRPWFDLTLILSFAWNGILFGIISIWKMEMLLKRTKGRFTSALLIFMVMWLSAFGVYIGRFLRFNSWDIIFNPFPLLTEIVEMIINPYDYKSAWAMSACFACFISILYYTMKKLTEVLKHT
;
A
#
# COMPACT_ATOMS: atom_id res chain seq x y z
N MET A 1 42.03 -40.70 42.36
CA MET A 1 42.61 -39.39 42.06
C MET A 1 41.62 -38.58 41.23
N GLN A 2 41.28 -37.39 41.73
CA GLN A 2 40.69 -36.21 41.07
C GLN A 2 39.31 -36.28 40.36
N ARG A 3 38.54 -35.22 40.67
CA ARG A 3 37.16 -34.85 40.29
C ARG A 3 37.06 -34.39 38.83
N PHE A 4 35.89 -34.60 38.18
CA PHE A 4 35.04 -33.55 37.57
C PHE A 4 33.72 -34.16 37.03
N SER A 5 32.65 -33.36 37.08
CA SER A 5 31.21 -33.62 36.91
C SER A 5 30.75 -34.17 35.54
N PRO A 6 29.68 -35.00 35.46
CA PRO A 6 29.04 -35.34 34.19
C PRO A 6 27.91 -34.37 33.85
N ARG A 7 28.15 -33.46 32.89
CA ARG A 7 27.09 -32.99 31.97
C ARG A 7 27.15 -33.83 30.69
N HIS A 8 26.29 -34.84 30.56
CA HIS A 8 26.04 -35.54 29.30
C HIS A 8 24.52 -35.61 29.08
N LYS A 9 24.02 -34.95 28.03
CA LYS A 9 23.75 -35.53 26.70
C LYS A 9 22.75 -36.69 26.78
N ILE A 10 21.50 -36.43 26.39
CA ILE A 10 20.88 -36.81 25.10
C ILE A 10 20.30 -38.24 25.15
N TYR A 11 18.97 -38.29 24.97
CA TYR A 11 18.16 -39.37 24.39
C TYR A 11 18.59 -40.82 24.63
N GLN A 12 17.76 -41.59 25.34
CA GLN A 12 17.54 -43.01 25.05
C GLN A 12 16.14 -43.42 25.52
N ARG A 13 15.24 -43.60 24.55
CA ARG A 13 14.61 -44.89 24.19
C ARG A 13 13.76 -45.52 25.29
N CYS A 14 12.46 -45.23 25.24
CA CYS A 14 11.44 -46.20 25.61
C CYS A 14 11.32 -47.22 24.47
N ILE A 15 12.09 -48.30 24.53
CA ILE A 15 11.89 -49.54 23.78
C ILE A 15 12.13 -50.61 24.85
N GLY A 16 11.12 -51.36 25.28
CA GLY A 16 10.47 -52.40 24.50
C GLY A 16 10.99 -53.74 25.04
N CYS A 17 10.19 -54.37 25.90
CA CYS A 17 10.50 -55.71 26.42
C CYS A 17 10.34 -56.74 25.29
N SER A 18 11.42 -57.43 24.93
CA SER A 18 11.35 -58.69 24.17
C SER A 18 12.43 -59.64 24.69
N GLY A 19 12.01 -60.70 25.39
CA GLY A 19 12.90 -61.72 25.93
C GLY A 19 12.22 -62.64 26.95
N ILE A 20 11.58 -63.68 26.44
CA ILE A 20 11.34 -65.03 27.00
C ILE A 20 11.48 -65.20 28.53
N GLY A 21 10.35 -65.51 29.19
CA GLY A 21 10.32 -66.33 30.40
C GLY A 21 10.07 -65.62 31.74
N ARG A 22 8.87 -65.86 32.27
CA ARG A 22 8.40 -65.71 33.67
C ARG A 22 8.02 -64.31 34.17
N ARG A 23 6.80 -64.27 34.74
CA ARG A 23 6.23 -63.28 35.68
C ARG A 23 7.29 -62.45 36.42
N CYS A 24 7.15 -61.12 36.41
CA CYS A 24 7.49 -60.34 37.59
C CYS A 24 6.65 -59.05 37.73
N TYR A 25 5.80 -59.13 38.75
CA TYR A 25 5.15 -58.14 39.60
C TYR A 25 5.48 -56.64 39.49
N ARG A 26 4.38 -55.88 39.61
CA ARG A 26 4.23 -54.59 40.31
C ARG A 26 5.26 -54.39 41.45
N ILE A 27 6.05 -53.32 41.34
CA ILE A 27 6.70 -52.60 42.47
C ILE A 27 6.46 -51.12 42.16
N PHE A 28 5.33 -50.53 42.56
CA PHE A 28 5.08 -49.85 43.84
C PHE A 28 6.16 -48.86 44.28
N ASN A 29 5.79 -47.59 44.18
CA ASN A 29 6.13 -46.45 45.04
C ASN A 29 7.58 -46.22 45.44
N TRP A 30 8.24 -45.29 44.75
CA TRP A 30 8.96 -44.20 45.44
C TRP A 30 9.32 -43.05 44.49
N CYS A 31 8.47 -42.04 44.42
CA CYS A 31 8.90 -40.64 44.22
C CYS A 31 7.71 -39.69 44.47
N HIS A 32 7.07 -39.85 45.63
CA HIS A 32 6.27 -38.79 46.22
C HIS A 32 7.22 -37.93 47.06
N ASN A 33 7.82 -36.91 46.45
CA ASN A 33 8.20 -35.64 47.09
C ASN A 33 9.05 -34.79 46.15
N PHE A 34 8.41 -34.15 45.17
CA PHE A 34 8.88 -32.87 44.65
C PHE A 34 7.70 -32.02 44.16
N SER A 35 6.76 -31.78 45.08
CA SER A 35 5.91 -30.58 45.10
C SER A 35 6.79 -29.47 45.72
N SER A 36 6.84 -28.20 45.31
CA SER A 36 5.73 -27.29 45.00
C SER A 36 6.26 -25.90 44.57
N LYS A 37 7.17 -25.77 43.59
CA LYS A 37 7.63 -24.42 43.13
C LYS A 37 7.63 -24.16 41.63
N ASN A 38 7.30 -25.14 40.80
CA ASN A 38 7.28 -24.99 39.33
C ASN A 38 5.88 -24.76 38.74
N PHE A 39 4.83 -24.66 39.58
CA PHE A 39 3.46 -24.49 39.11
C PHE A 39 3.14 -23.03 38.76
N GLU A 40 3.67 -22.06 39.52
CA GLU A 40 3.46 -20.62 39.24
C GLU A 40 4.13 -20.16 37.95
N VAL A 41 5.35 -20.61 37.66
CA VAL A 41 6.04 -20.25 36.40
C VAL A 41 5.32 -20.82 35.18
N LYS A 42 4.75 -22.03 35.27
CA LYS A 42 3.95 -22.62 34.19
C LYS A 42 2.63 -21.90 33.94
N GLN A 43 2.05 -21.24 34.94
CA GLN A 43 0.85 -20.41 34.78
C GLN A 43 1.16 -18.99 34.24
N LEU A 44 2.37 -18.47 34.44
CA LEU A 44 2.80 -17.17 33.91
C LEU A 44 3.26 -17.22 32.45
N LEU A 45 3.83 -18.35 32.00
CA LEU A 45 4.26 -18.55 30.61
C LEU A 45 3.15 -18.37 29.55
N PRO A 46 1.89 -18.82 29.73
CA PRO A 46 0.82 -18.54 28.76
C PRO A 46 0.37 -17.08 28.75
N GLN A 47 0.62 -16.29 29.81
CA GLN A 47 0.29 -14.86 29.84
C GLN A 47 1.29 -13.99 29.08
N ILE A 48 2.56 -14.41 29.01
CA ILE A 48 3.60 -13.71 28.21
C ILE A 48 3.50 -14.09 26.72
N LYS A 49 3.03 -15.30 26.39
CA LYS A 49 2.97 -15.80 25.00
C LYS A 49 1.88 -15.15 24.14
N ASN A 50 0.92 -14.44 24.74
CA ASN A 50 -0.23 -13.87 24.04
C ASN A 50 -0.29 -12.33 24.00
N LYS A 51 0.75 -11.62 24.44
CA LYS A 51 0.94 -10.21 24.05
C LYS A 51 1.73 -10.17 22.75
N SER A 52 1.10 -10.56 21.64
CA SER A 52 1.53 -10.07 20.33
C SER A 52 1.55 -8.54 20.43
N ALA A 53 2.70 -7.91 20.22
CA ALA A 53 2.81 -6.46 20.16
C ALA A 53 1.69 -5.93 19.24
N PRO A 54 1.06 -4.77 19.54
CA PRO A 54 0.01 -4.24 18.69
C PRO A 54 0.58 -4.02 17.29
N VAL A 55 0.22 -4.89 16.35
CA VAL A 55 0.63 -4.77 14.95
C VAL A 55 -0.08 -3.53 14.41
N LEU A 56 0.68 -2.50 14.06
CA LEU A 56 0.11 -1.28 13.51
C LEU A 56 -0.71 -1.60 12.26
N SER A 57 -1.90 -1.01 12.18
CA SER A 57 -2.76 -1.14 11.00
C SER A 57 -2.15 -0.39 9.81
N ILE A 58 -2.50 -0.79 8.59
CA ILE A 58 -2.01 -0.13 7.37
C ILE A 58 -2.36 1.36 7.33
N GLN A 59 -3.49 1.75 7.94
CA GLN A 59 -3.92 3.15 8.05
C GLN A 59 -2.96 3.97 8.93
N GLN A 60 -2.47 3.37 10.02
CA GLN A 60 -1.49 4.02 10.89
C GLN A 60 -0.15 4.20 10.18
N TRP A 61 0.30 3.20 9.42
CA TRP A 61 1.53 3.33 8.61
C TRP A 61 1.44 4.40 7.54
N ILE A 62 0.30 4.50 6.87
CA ILE A 62 0.03 5.56 5.90
C ILE A 62 0.05 6.94 6.57
N LEU A 63 -0.54 7.07 7.76
CA LEU A 63 -0.52 8.32 8.52
C LEU A 63 0.91 8.70 8.91
N ILE A 64 1.70 7.75 9.41
CA ILE A 64 3.12 7.96 9.76
C ILE A 64 3.91 8.40 8.51
N SER A 65 3.74 7.71 7.39
CA SER A 65 4.40 8.04 6.12
C SER A 65 4.01 9.42 5.57
N SER A 66 2.75 9.81 5.72
CA SER A 66 2.27 11.14 5.33
C SER A 66 2.82 12.22 6.26
N ALA A 67 2.79 11.98 7.58
CA ALA A 67 3.34 12.90 8.57
C ALA A 67 4.85 13.12 8.37
N PHE A 68 5.60 12.06 8.03
CA PHE A 68 7.00 12.17 7.66
C PHE A 68 7.22 13.08 6.45
N SER A 69 6.39 12.97 5.41
CA SER A 69 6.49 13.83 4.21
C SER A 69 6.22 15.30 4.54
N ILE A 70 5.20 15.58 5.35
CA ILE A 70 4.90 16.94 5.82
C ILE A 70 6.03 17.48 6.69
N LEU A 71 6.62 16.66 7.56
CA LEU A 71 7.77 17.06 8.38
C LEU A 71 8.97 17.46 7.52
N LEU A 72 9.30 16.68 6.49
CA LEU A 72 10.38 17.02 5.56
C LEU A 72 10.11 18.35 4.84
N LEU A 73 8.86 18.58 4.42
CA LEU A 73 8.46 19.86 3.80
C LEU A 73 8.64 21.03 4.77
N ILE A 74 8.21 20.89 6.02
CA ILE A 74 8.38 21.94 7.05
C ILE A 74 9.87 22.23 7.27
N ILE A 75 10.70 21.19 7.44
CA ILE A 75 12.16 21.34 7.59
C ILE A 75 12.75 22.07 6.37
N ARG A 76 12.28 21.75 5.16
CA ARG A 76 12.74 22.43 3.94
C ARG A 76 12.41 23.92 3.95
N ILE A 77 11.19 24.27 4.32
CA ILE A 77 10.72 25.67 4.35
C ILE A 77 11.50 26.45 5.40
N ILE A 78 11.70 25.89 6.59
CA ILE A 78 12.45 26.54 7.67
C ILE A 78 13.91 26.77 7.27
N THR A 79 14.55 25.79 6.64
CA THR A 79 15.98 25.89 6.28
C THR A 79 16.25 26.73 5.04
N SER A 80 15.32 26.79 4.09
CA SER A 80 15.48 27.54 2.84
C SER A 80 14.84 28.92 2.85
N HIS A 81 13.95 29.19 3.81
CA HIS A 81 13.10 30.39 3.87
C HIS A 81 12.28 30.64 2.59
N ARG A 82 12.03 29.60 1.79
CA ARG A 82 11.24 29.66 0.56
C ARG A 82 10.08 28.67 0.62
N LEU A 83 8.95 29.05 0.04
CA LEU A 83 7.76 28.20 -0.11
C LEU A 83 7.87 27.21 -1.28
N SER A 84 9.09 26.81 -1.65
CA SER A 84 9.33 25.79 -2.65
C SER A 84 8.72 24.45 -2.22
N TYR A 85 8.21 23.67 -3.18
CA TYR A 85 7.60 22.35 -2.95
C TYR A 85 6.26 22.33 -2.16
N VAL A 86 5.68 23.48 -1.78
CA VAL A 86 4.36 23.53 -1.13
C VAL A 86 3.24 22.90 -1.99
N PHE A 87 3.38 23.00 -3.32
CA PHE A 87 2.46 22.35 -4.25
C PHE A 87 2.39 20.83 -4.09
N LEU A 88 3.41 20.16 -3.55
CA LEU A 88 3.38 18.72 -3.27
C LEU A 88 2.35 18.38 -2.19
N ALA A 89 2.19 19.25 -1.18
CA ALA A 89 1.16 19.07 -0.16
C ALA A 89 -0.23 19.18 -0.77
N TRP A 90 -0.44 20.14 -1.68
CA TRP A 90 -1.67 20.26 -2.45
C TRP A 90 -1.95 19.02 -3.31
N ASN A 91 -0.95 18.56 -4.06
CA ASN A 91 -1.07 17.36 -4.89
C ASN A 91 -1.36 16.11 -4.05
N LEU A 92 -0.79 16.00 -2.85
CA LEU A 92 -1.05 14.90 -1.93
C LEU A 92 -2.49 14.91 -1.39
N LEU A 93 -3.03 16.09 -1.10
CA LEU A 93 -4.44 16.25 -0.73
C LEU A 93 -5.36 15.79 -1.87
N LEU A 94 -5.07 16.19 -3.10
CA LEU A 94 -5.82 15.73 -4.28
C LEU A 94 -5.68 14.21 -4.50
N ALA A 95 -4.49 13.66 -4.29
CA ALA A 95 -4.22 12.22 -4.36
C ALA A 95 -5.01 11.40 -3.31
N TYR A 96 -5.42 12.03 -2.21
CA TYR A 96 -6.22 11.38 -1.17
C TYR A 96 -7.72 11.30 -1.53
N VAL A 97 -8.23 12.20 -2.39
CA VAL A 97 -9.65 12.26 -2.78
C VAL A 97 -10.17 10.93 -3.40
N PRO A 98 -9.49 10.28 -4.35
CA PRO A 98 -9.93 9.00 -4.89
C PRO A 98 -10.09 7.93 -3.81
N LEU A 99 -9.15 7.89 -2.85
CA LEU A 99 -9.21 6.94 -1.74
C LEU A 99 -10.40 7.22 -0.81
N LEU A 100 -10.73 8.50 -0.56
CA LEU A 100 -11.93 8.88 0.19
C LEU A 100 -13.22 8.41 -0.50
N ILE A 101 -13.33 8.66 -1.81
CA ILE A 101 -14.50 8.23 -2.60
C ILE A 101 -14.63 6.69 -2.58
N ALA A 102 -13.52 5.97 -2.81
CA ALA A 102 -13.52 4.51 -2.78
C ALA A 102 -13.89 3.94 -1.40
N ASN A 103 -13.44 4.58 -0.32
CA ASN A 103 -13.84 4.23 1.05
C ASN A 103 -15.32 4.49 1.31
N TRP A 104 -15.83 5.64 0.87
CA TRP A 104 -17.22 6.01 1.02
C TRP A 104 -18.16 5.05 0.29
N LEU A 105 -17.86 4.73 -0.97
CA LEU A 105 -18.59 3.73 -1.78
C LEU A 105 -18.53 2.34 -1.15
N SER A 106 -17.38 1.95 -0.57
CA SER A 106 -17.24 0.65 0.10
C SER A 106 -18.13 0.52 1.34
N ARG A 107 -18.34 1.62 2.09
CA ARG A 107 -19.17 1.63 3.31
C ARG A 107 -20.67 1.78 3.00
N HIS A 108 -21.02 2.56 1.99
CA HIS A 108 -22.42 2.88 1.68
C HIS A 108 -22.95 2.06 0.50
N GLN A 109 -23.08 0.75 0.70
CA GLN A 109 -23.54 -0.18 -0.35
C GLN A 109 -24.95 0.17 -0.90
N VAL A 110 -25.78 0.89 -0.13
CA VAL A 110 -27.10 1.39 -0.58
C VAL A 110 -26.97 2.34 -1.78
N VAL A 111 -25.89 3.13 -1.85
CA VAL A 111 -25.62 4.06 -2.95
C VAL A 111 -25.45 3.32 -4.27
N LEU A 112 -24.98 2.06 -4.25
CA LEU A 112 -24.83 1.24 -5.45
C LEU A 112 -26.16 0.93 -6.15
N ARG A 113 -27.28 1.08 -5.45
CA ARG A 113 -28.62 0.92 -6.05
C ARG A 113 -29.04 2.13 -6.87
N ASN A 114 -28.58 3.33 -6.51
CA ASN A 114 -28.87 4.54 -7.27
C ASN A 114 -27.83 4.72 -8.39
N LYS A 115 -28.26 4.45 -9.63
CA LYS A 115 -27.41 4.54 -10.82
C LYS A 115 -26.78 5.92 -10.99
N VAL A 116 -27.51 7.00 -10.70
CA VAL A 116 -27.03 8.37 -10.88
C VAL A 116 -25.89 8.65 -9.90
N THR A 117 -26.11 8.41 -8.60
CA THR A 117 -25.08 8.65 -7.57
C THR A 117 -23.85 7.77 -7.80
N LEU A 118 -24.03 6.52 -8.26
CA LEU A 118 -22.94 5.62 -8.60
C LEU A 118 -22.10 6.16 -9.77
N ILE A 119 -22.74 6.57 -10.87
CA ILE A 119 -22.05 7.12 -12.05
C ILE A 119 -21.29 8.39 -11.67
N LEU A 120 -21.91 9.30 -10.92
CA LEU A 120 -21.26 10.53 -10.45
C LEU A 120 -20.05 10.22 -9.56
N SER A 121 -20.19 9.27 -8.62
CA SER A 121 -19.08 8.89 -7.73
C SER A 121 -17.93 8.24 -8.47
N ILE A 122 -18.20 7.36 -9.44
CA ILE A 122 -17.17 6.73 -10.27
C ILE A 122 -16.50 7.77 -11.16
N SER A 123 -17.26 8.69 -11.74
CA SER A 123 -16.72 9.75 -12.60
C SER A 123 -15.81 10.69 -11.81
N ALA A 124 -16.25 11.13 -10.63
CA ALA A 124 -15.43 11.93 -9.72
C ALA A 124 -14.18 11.16 -9.28
N TRP A 125 -14.33 9.88 -8.92
CA TRP A 125 -13.20 9.03 -8.56
C TRP A 125 -12.16 8.94 -9.68
N LEU A 126 -12.60 8.67 -10.91
CA LEU A 126 -11.73 8.55 -12.08
C LEU A 126 -11.03 9.87 -12.41
N LEU A 127 -11.73 10.99 -12.27
CA LEU A 127 -11.21 12.32 -12.56
C LEU A 127 -10.07 12.74 -11.61
N PHE A 128 -10.16 12.36 -10.34
CA PHE A 128 -9.10 12.64 -9.37
C PHE A 128 -8.01 11.56 -9.32
N MET A 129 -8.24 10.40 -9.93
CA MET A 129 -7.31 9.26 -9.93
C MET A 129 -5.90 9.58 -10.46
N PRO A 130 -5.73 10.39 -11.54
CA PRO A 130 -4.40 10.75 -12.04
C PRO A 130 -3.52 11.43 -10.99
N ASN A 131 -4.10 12.23 -10.08
CA ASN A 131 -3.35 12.98 -9.07
C ASN A 131 -2.55 12.07 -8.14
N SER A 132 -3.03 10.84 -7.88
CA SER A 132 -2.31 9.86 -7.06
C SER A 132 -0.96 9.46 -7.67
N PHE A 133 -0.87 9.39 -9.00
CA PHE A 133 0.35 9.02 -9.71
C PHE A 133 1.12 10.23 -10.26
N TYR A 134 0.44 11.37 -10.41
CA TYR A 134 1.01 12.63 -10.91
C TYR A 134 2.24 13.08 -10.13
N ILE A 135 2.21 12.93 -8.80
CA ILE A 135 3.29 13.33 -7.89
C ILE A 135 4.63 12.68 -8.28
N LEU A 136 4.62 11.50 -8.90
CA LEU A 136 5.83 10.84 -9.38
C LEU A 136 6.54 11.66 -10.49
N THR A 137 5.79 12.42 -11.28
CA THR A 137 6.37 13.28 -12.31
C THR A 137 6.97 14.57 -11.72
N ASP A 138 6.65 14.92 -10.48
CA ASP A 138 7.24 16.08 -9.83
C ASP A 138 8.73 15.89 -9.52
N LEU A 139 9.27 14.67 -9.63
CA LEU A 139 10.72 14.40 -9.60
C LEU A 139 11.49 15.18 -10.68
N PHE A 140 10.84 15.56 -11.79
CA PHE A 140 11.48 16.39 -12.82
C PHE A 140 11.93 17.77 -12.30
N HIS A 141 11.35 18.27 -11.19
CA HIS A 141 11.79 19.53 -10.58
C HIS A 141 13.18 19.44 -9.92
N LEU A 142 13.68 18.24 -9.65
CA LEU A 142 15.03 18.05 -9.08
C LEU A 142 16.13 18.58 -10.01
N GLN A 143 15.90 18.59 -11.32
CA GLN A 143 16.89 19.06 -12.30
C GLN A 143 17.00 20.59 -12.35
N THR A 144 15.94 21.30 -11.94
CA THR A 144 15.84 22.76 -12.11
C THR A 144 16.31 23.54 -10.88
N MET A 145 16.55 22.86 -9.76
CA MET A 145 16.83 23.51 -8.48
C MET A 145 18.30 23.33 -8.10
N GLU A 146 19.08 24.42 -8.19
CA GLU A 146 20.47 24.53 -7.73
C GLU A 146 20.56 24.52 -6.19
N GLY A 147 20.03 23.47 -5.56
CA GLY A 147 20.05 23.31 -4.11
C GLY A 147 21.36 22.70 -3.62
N ASN A 148 21.96 23.29 -2.58
CA ASN A 148 23.14 22.75 -1.88
C ASN A 148 22.97 21.32 -1.30
N ARG A 149 21.76 20.75 -1.28
CA ARG A 149 21.44 19.42 -0.70
C ARG A 149 20.47 18.61 -1.58
N PRO A 150 20.90 18.10 -2.74
CA PRO A 150 20.02 17.40 -3.68
C PRO A 150 19.40 16.11 -3.10
N TRP A 151 20.11 15.43 -2.18
CA TRP A 151 19.61 14.21 -1.52
C TRP A 151 18.38 14.47 -0.64
N PHE A 152 18.30 15.65 -0.02
CA PHE A 152 17.17 16.00 0.85
C PHE A 152 15.91 16.26 0.01
N ASP A 153 16.04 17.04 -1.07
CA ASP A 153 14.94 17.32 -1.98
C ASP A 153 14.46 16.05 -2.68
N LEU A 154 15.38 15.16 -3.07
CA LEU A 154 15.02 13.84 -3.60
C LEU A 154 14.21 13.03 -2.58
N THR A 155 14.66 12.97 -1.32
CA THR A 155 13.97 12.21 -0.25
C THR A 155 12.58 12.78 0.02
N LEU A 156 12.47 14.13 0.04
CA LEU A 156 11.20 14.83 0.20
C LEU A 156 10.24 14.47 -0.93
N ILE A 157 10.63 14.64 -2.19
CA ILE A 157 9.73 14.38 -3.32
C ILE A 157 9.37 12.88 -3.38
N LEU A 158 10.32 11.98 -3.14
CA LEU A 158 10.07 10.55 -3.10
C LEU A 158 9.10 10.16 -1.97
N SER A 159 9.16 10.80 -0.81
CA SER A 159 8.22 10.51 0.28
C SER A 159 6.80 10.92 -0.09
N PHE A 160 6.62 12.06 -0.77
CA PHE A 160 5.33 12.47 -1.32
C PHE A 160 4.85 11.51 -2.42
N ALA A 161 5.71 11.15 -3.37
CA ALA A 161 5.40 10.22 -4.45
C ALA A 161 5.00 8.84 -3.91
N TRP A 162 5.69 8.36 -2.86
CA TRP A 162 5.37 7.11 -2.19
C TRP A 162 3.95 7.12 -1.60
N ASN A 163 3.58 8.18 -0.89
CA ASN A 163 2.22 8.30 -0.34
C ASN A 163 1.17 8.40 -1.46
N GLY A 164 1.44 9.15 -2.54
CA GLY A 164 0.57 9.22 -3.70
C GLY A 164 0.31 7.84 -4.33
N ILE A 165 1.38 7.07 -4.56
CA ILE A 165 1.29 5.70 -5.08
C ILE A 165 0.47 4.80 -4.14
N LEU A 166 0.71 4.87 -2.83
CA LEU A 166 -0.05 4.08 -1.85
C LEU A 166 -1.54 4.43 -1.88
N PHE A 167 -1.90 5.71 -1.88
CA PHE A 167 -3.29 6.15 -1.99
C PHE A 167 -3.93 5.64 -3.28
N GLY A 168 -3.22 5.77 -4.40
CA GLY A 168 -3.68 5.31 -5.71
C GLY A 168 -3.93 3.80 -5.75
N ILE A 169 -2.95 2.99 -5.33
CA ILE A 169 -3.07 1.52 -5.36
C ILE A 169 -4.20 1.03 -4.44
N ILE A 170 -4.31 1.56 -3.22
CA ILE A 170 -5.38 1.18 -2.28
C ILE A 170 -6.74 1.58 -2.83
N SER A 171 -6.83 2.75 -3.45
CA SER A 171 -8.04 3.26 -4.10
C SER A 171 -8.50 2.35 -5.25
N ILE A 172 -7.60 2.02 -6.19
CA ILE A 172 -7.87 1.09 -7.29
C ILE A 172 -8.30 -0.27 -6.76
N TRP A 173 -7.61 -0.79 -5.73
CA TRP A 173 -7.93 -2.10 -5.18
C TRP A 173 -9.35 -2.15 -4.58
N LYS A 174 -9.75 -1.12 -3.82
CA LYS A 174 -11.12 -1.01 -3.30
C LYS A 174 -12.16 -0.99 -4.42
N MET A 175 -11.89 -0.23 -5.49
CA MET A 175 -12.77 -0.19 -6.65
C MET A 175 -12.81 -1.51 -7.42
N GLU A 176 -11.68 -2.20 -7.59
CA GLU A 176 -11.64 -3.54 -8.21
C GLU A 176 -12.52 -4.52 -7.43
N MET A 177 -12.43 -4.51 -6.09
CA MET A 177 -13.26 -5.38 -5.23
C MET A 177 -14.75 -5.05 -5.36
N LEU A 178 -15.10 -3.77 -5.41
CA LEU A 178 -16.48 -3.31 -5.61
C LEU A 178 -17.04 -3.77 -6.97
N LEU A 179 -16.26 -3.58 -8.03
CA LEU A 179 -16.61 -3.98 -9.39
C LEU A 179 -16.71 -5.51 -9.52
N LYS A 180 -15.82 -6.27 -8.87
CA LYS A 180 -15.90 -7.75 -8.87
C LYS A 180 -17.20 -8.25 -8.29
N ARG A 181 -17.67 -7.65 -7.19
CA ARG A 181 -18.92 -8.03 -6.52
C ARG A 181 -20.16 -7.70 -7.34
N THR A 182 -20.11 -6.66 -8.17
CA THR A 182 -21.29 -6.13 -8.88
C THR A 182 -21.37 -6.50 -10.35
N LYS A 183 -20.22 -6.62 -11.05
CA LYS A 183 -20.12 -6.84 -12.50
C LYS A 183 -19.32 -8.09 -12.89
N GLY A 184 -18.76 -8.81 -11.91
CA GLY A 184 -17.96 -10.02 -12.13
C GLY A 184 -16.47 -9.76 -12.34
N ARG A 185 -15.70 -10.86 -12.39
CA ARG A 185 -14.23 -10.84 -12.40
C ARG A 185 -13.64 -10.27 -13.69
N PHE A 186 -14.16 -10.69 -14.85
CA PHE A 186 -13.64 -10.26 -16.15
C PHE A 186 -13.88 -8.77 -16.40
N THR A 187 -15.12 -8.31 -16.23
CA THR A 187 -15.49 -6.89 -16.40
C THR A 187 -14.70 -5.98 -15.46
N SER A 188 -14.50 -6.40 -14.20
CA SER A 188 -13.68 -5.64 -13.26
C SER A 188 -12.23 -5.52 -13.72
N ALA A 189 -11.63 -6.61 -14.21
CA ALA A 189 -10.26 -6.58 -14.71
C ALA A 189 -10.11 -5.65 -15.92
N LEU A 190 -11.05 -5.70 -16.88
CA LEU A 190 -11.05 -4.82 -18.06
C LEU A 190 -11.18 -3.34 -17.67
N LEU A 191 -12.13 -3.01 -16.78
CA LEU A 191 -12.33 -1.63 -16.31
C LEU A 191 -11.10 -1.11 -15.57
N ILE A 192 -10.49 -1.92 -14.71
CA ILE A 192 -9.30 -1.52 -13.97
C ILE A 192 -8.10 -1.32 -14.90
N PHE A 193 -7.96 -2.14 -15.95
CA PHE A 193 -6.99 -1.90 -17.01
C PHE A 193 -7.22 -0.56 -17.71
N MET A 194 -8.46 -0.25 -18.12
CA MET A 194 -8.81 1.04 -18.72
C MET A 194 -8.53 2.22 -17.79
N VAL A 195 -8.83 2.08 -16.49
CA VAL A 195 -8.55 3.11 -15.49
C VAL A 195 -7.06 3.42 -15.41
N MET A 196 -6.19 2.42 -15.49
CA MET A 196 -4.74 2.65 -15.45
C MET A 196 -4.24 3.44 -16.65
N TRP A 197 -4.77 3.16 -17.85
CA TRP A 197 -4.49 3.93 -19.06
C TRP A 197 -5.02 5.36 -18.98
N LEU A 198 -6.27 5.54 -18.54
CA LEU A 198 -6.87 6.86 -18.36
C LEU A 198 -6.14 7.68 -17.29
N SER A 199 -5.70 7.02 -16.21
CA SER A 199 -4.91 7.67 -15.16
C SER A 199 -3.56 8.13 -15.69
N ALA A 200 -2.86 7.30 -16.47
CA ALA A 200 -1.60 7.66 -17.09
C ALA A 200 -1.73 8.81 -18.09
N PHE A 201 -2.79 8.79 -18.92
CA PHE A 201 -3.10 9.90 -19.82
C PHE A 201 -3.42 11.19 -19.05
N GLY A 202 -4.21 11.10 -17.97
CA GLY A 202 -4.49 12.23 -17.09
C GLY A 202 -3.22 12.80 -16.43
N VAL A 203 -2.23 11.96 -16.12
CA VAL A 203 -0.91 12.44 -15.63
C VAL A 203 -0.20 13.27 -16.70
N TYR A 204 -0.24 12.85 -17.97
CA TYR A 204 0.33 13.63 -19.07
C TYR A 204 -0.37 14.99 -19.20
N ILE A 205 -1.70 15.00 -19.23
CA ILE A 205 -2.52 16.23 -19.29
C ILE A 205 -2.13 17.17 -18.15
N GLY A 206 -2.09 16.67 -16.91
CA GLY A 206 -1.72 17.49 -15.76
C GLY A 206 -0.30 18.05 -15.85
N ARG A 207 0.64 17.30 -16.44
CA ARG A 207 2.07 17.65 -16.35
C ARG A 207 2.49 18.61 -17.45
N PHE A 208 2.03 18.35 -18.68
CA PHE A 208 2.45 19.09 -19.86
C PHE A 208 1.45 20.16 -20.26
N LEU A 209 0.15 19.84 -20.20
CA LEU A 209 -0.91 20.80 -20.52
C LEU A 209 -1.33 21.64 -19.31
N ARG A 210 -0.89 21.28 -18.09
CA ARG A 210 -1.13 22.00 -16.83
C ARG A 210 -2.62 22.15 -16.45
N PHE A 211 -3.47 21.28 -16.99
CA PHE A 211 -4.87 21.20 -16.57
C PHE A 211 -5.01 20.39 -15.28
N ASN A 212 -5.90 20.83 -14.40
CA ASN A 212 -6.25 20.17 -13.16
C ASN A 212 -7.61 19.47 -13.27
N SER A 213 -7.91 18.59 -12.31
CA SER A 213 -9.19 17.88 -12.25
C SER A 213 -10.42 18.81 -12.23
N TRP A 214 -10.32 20.04 -11.71
CA TRP A 214 -11.44 21.00 -11.68
C TRP A 214 -11.60 21.80 -12.98
N ASP A 215 -10.63 21.78 -13.89
CA ASP A 215 -10.73 22.53 -15.16
C ASP A 215 -11.80 21.94 -16.09
N ILE A 216 -12.20 20.68 -15.90
CA ILE A 216 -13.39 20.12 -16.57
C ILE A 216 -14.65 20.93 -16.28
N ILE A 217 -14.76 21.55 -15.11
CA ILE A 217 -15.95 22.31 -14.70
C ILE A 217 -15.79 23.77 -15.09
N PHE A 218 -14.62 24.36 -14.81
CA PHE A 218 -14.42 25.80 -14.97
C PHE A 218 -13.96 26.21 -16.38
N ASN A 219 -13.22 25.34 -17.08
CA ASN A 219 -12.66 25.60 -18.42
C ASN A 219 -12.74 24.36 -19.33
N PRO A 220 -13.94 23.83 -19.63
CA PRO A 220 -14.09 22.59 -20.39
C PRO A 220 -13.62 22.68 -21.85
N PHE A 221 -13.85 23.80 -22.53
CA PHE A 221 -13.59 23.90 -23.99
C PHE A 221 -12.10 23.80 -24.37
N PRO A 222 -11.17 24.52 -23.70
CA PRO A 222 -9.74 24.37 -23.98
C PRO A 222 -9.23 22.95 -23.71
N LEU A 223 -9.69 22.31 -22.63
CA LEU A 223 -9.28 20.94 -22.31
C LEU A 223 -9.80 19.94 -23.36
N LEU A 224 -11.06 20.07 -23.77
CA LEU A 224 -11.67 19.17 -24.75
C LEU A 224 -11.04 19.30 -26.12
N THR A 225 -10.71 20.52 -26.55
CA THR A 225 -10.04 20.76 -27.85
C THR A 225 -8.68 20.08 -27.90
N GLU A 226 -7.84 20.25 -26.87
CA GLU A 226 -6.54 19.57 -26.75
C GLU A 226 -6.69 18.04 -26.75
N ILE A 227 -7.66 17.49 -26.02
CA ILE A 227 -7.93 16.04 -26.02
C ILE A 227 -8.32 15.54 -27.41
N VAL A 228 -9.21 16.27 -28.10
CA VAL A 228 -9.68 15.90 -29.43
C VAL A 228 -8.54 15.98 -30.45
N GLU A 229 -7.72 17.03 -30.41
CA GLU A 229 -6.56 17.18 -31.28
C GLU A 229 -5.54 16.04 -31.09
N MET A 230 -5.26 15.66 -29.83
CA MET A 230 -4.38 14.52 -29.52
C MET A 230 -4.90 13.18 -30.07
N ILE A 231 -6.22 13.01 -30.12
CA ILE A 231 -6.87 11.78 -30.64
C ILE A 231 -6.92 11.77 -32.16
N ILE A 232 -7.20 12.92 -32.79
CA ILE A 232 -7.30 13.04 -34.26
C ILE A 232 -5.91 12.99 -34.91
N ASN A 233 -4.90 13.59 -34.28
CA ASN A 233 -3.54 13.70 -34.81
C ASN A 233 -2.49 12.93 -33.97
N PRO A 234 -2.62 11.61 -33.79
CA PRO A 234 -1.76 10.84 -32.87
C PRO A 234 -0.27 10.86 -33.25
N TYR A 235 0.04 11.09 -34.53
CA TYR A 235 1.42 11.19 -35.01
C TYR A 235 2.11 12.49 -34.63
N ASP A 236 1.36 13.57 -34.39
CA ASP A 236 1.90 14.84 -33.94
C ASP A 236 2.15 14.80 -32.42
N TYR A 237 1.31 14.07 -31.69
CA TYR A 237 1.40 13.91 -30.23
C TYR A 237 2.07 12.58 -29.81
N LYS A 238 3.08 12.11 -30.54
CA LYS A 238 3.80 10.86 -30.24
C LYS A 238 4.34 10.79 -28.82
N SER A 239 4.88 11.90 -28.30
CA SER A 239 5.41 11.98 -26.94
C SER A 239 4.32 11.76 -25.89
N ALA A 240 3.12 12.31 -26.11
CA ALA A 240 1.96 12.14 -25.24
C ALA A 240 1.55 10.68 -25.11
N TRP A 241 1.39 10.01 -26.26
CA TRP A 241 1.00 8.61 -26.31
C TRP A 241 2.08 7.68 -25.78
N ALA A 242 3.36 7.93 -26.11
CA ALA A 242 4.49 7.14 -25.62
C ALA A 242 4.63 7.24 -24.09
N MET A 243 4.56 8.45 -23.54
CA MET A 243 4.61 8.64 -22.09
C MET A 243 3.40 7.98 -21.41
N SER A 244 2.19 8.21 -21.91
CA SER A 244 0.96 7.64 -21.34
C SER A 244 1.00 6.12 -21.34
N ALA A 245 1.45 5.49 -22.43
CA ALA A 245 1.62 4.04 -22.50
C ALA A 245 2.67 3.53 -21.49
N CYS A 246 3.83 4.18 -21.43
CA CYS A 246 4.89 3.81 -20.48
C CYS A 246 4.40 3.91 -19.02
N PHE A 247 3.74 5.01 -18.67
CA PHE A 247 3.20 5.23 -17.33
C PHE A 247 2.04 4.27 -17.02
N ALA A 248 1.19 3.94 -17.99
CA ALA A 248 0.13 2.95 -17.82
C ALA A 248 0.70 1.55 -17.51
N CYS A 249 1.75 1.14 -18.24
CA CYS A 249 2.48 -0.09 -17.96
C CYS A 249 3.10 -0.06 -16.56
N PHE A 250 3.76 1.04 -16.20
CA PHE A 250 4.36 1.21 -14.88
C PHE A 250 3.35 1.11 -13.73
N ILE A 251 2.23 1.86 -13.82
CA ILE A 251 1.13 1.80 -12.84
C ILE A 251 0.56 0.37 -12.76
N SER A 252 0.42 -0.31 -13.90
CA SER A 252 -0.04 -1.71 -13.95
C SER A 252 0.89 -2.65 -13.20
N ILE A 253 2.20 -2.55 -13.43
CA ILE A 253 3.20 -3.36 -12.74
C ILE A 253 3.16 -3.10 -11.23
N LEU A 254 3.10 -1.83 -10.81
CA LEU A 254 2.98 -1.46 -9.40
C LEU A 254 1.74 -2.08 -8.76
N TYR A 255 0.58 -1.95 -9.43
CA TYR A 255 -0.69 -2.48 -8.92
C TYR A 255 -0.67 -3.99 -8.74
N TYR A 256 -0.30 -4.74 -9.78
CA TYR A 256 -0.30 -6.20 -9.74
C TYR A 256 0.76 -6.75 -8.79
N THR A 257 1.94 -6.12 -8.71
CA THR A 257 3.00 -6.50 -7.76
C THR A 257 2.51 -6.37 -6.32
N MET A 258 1.94 -5.22 -5.94
CA MET A 258 1.43 -4.98 -4.59
C MET A 258 0.29 -5.94 -4.22
N LYS A 259 -0.59 -6.21 -5.18
CA LYS A 259 -1.69 -7.17 -5.00
C LYS A 259 -1.17 -8.59 -4.77
N LYS A 260 -0.21 -9.05 -5.59
CA LYS A 260 0.39 -10.38 -5.47
C LYS A 260 1.18 -10.54 -4.18
N LEU A 261 1.93 -9.52 -3.77
CA LEU A 261 2.63 -9.49 -2.49
C LEU A 261 1.65 -9.69 -1.33
N THR A 262 0.49 -9.04 -1.38
CA THR A 262 -0.52 -9.19 -0.33
C THR A 262 -1.19 -10.56 -0.31
N GLU A 263 -1.33 -11.22 -1.48
CA GLU A 263 -1.81 -12.61 -1.56
C GLU A 263 -0.79 -13.56 -0.91
N VAL A 264 0.50 -13.43 -1.23
CA VAL A 264 1.58 -14.26 -0.66
C VAL A 264 1.64 -14.13 0.87
N LEU A 265 1.60 -12.90 1.38
CA LEU A 265 1.68 -12.62 2.83
C LEU A 265 0.46 -13.13 3.61
N LYS A 266 -0.68 -13.40 2.96
CA LYS A 266 -1.85 -14.01 3.60
C LYS A 266 -1.76 -15.53 3.69
N HIS A 267 -0.92 -16.14 2.88
CA HIS A 267 -0.75 -17.59 2.79
C HIS A 267 0.51 -18.10 3.54
N THR A 268 1.29 -17.20 4.14
CA THR A 268 2.45 -17.50 5.00
C THR A 268 2.05 -17.30 6.45
#